data_AF-A0A5B6VXB0-F1
#
_entry.id   AF-A0A5B6VXB0-F1
#
_cell.length_a   1.000
_cell.length_b   1.000
_cell.length_c   1.000
_cell.angle_alpha   90.00
_cell.angle_beta   90.00
_cell.angle_gamma   90.00
#
_symmetry.space_group_name_H-M   'P 1'
#
loop_
_entity.id
_entity.type
_entity.pdbx_description
1 polymer ?
#
loop_
_entity_poly.entity_id
_entity_poly.type
_entity_poly.pdbx_seq_one_letter_code
_entity_poly.pdbx_strand_id
1 'polypeptide(L)'
;MEWTTLQHLDLQHVARGILQPLQPHAAAFHHTQALVAAAIGTYITEFDALTGSKLSTIDIGSPVVRMSYSPAGGQCVIAILEDCTIRSCDFDAEQTCVLHSPEKKSEHISSDADVHLALTPLQPII
;
A
#
# COMPACT_ATOMS: atom_id res chain seq x y z
N MET A 1 26.65 8.00 -1.60
CA MET A 1 25.60 8.34 -0.61
C MET A 1 25.69 7.26 0.45
N GLU A 2 26.24 7.57 1.62
CA GLU A 2 26.30 6.64 2.76
C GLU A 2 25.00 6.79 3.54
N TRP A 3 24.27 5.69 3.74
CA TRP A 3 23.07 5.68 4.55
C TRP A 3 23.48 5.77 6.02
N THR A 4 23.23 6.92 6.65
CA THR A 4 23.57 7.14 8.07
C THR A 4 22.69 6.36 9.04
N THR A 5 21.52 5.88 8.59
CA THR A 5 20.63 5.01 9.37
C THR A 5 20.03 3.95 8.46
N LEU A 6 19.94 2.71 8.94
CA LEU A 6 19.24 1.61 8.30
C LEU A 6 18.28 1.02 9.33
N GLN A 7 16.98 1.08 9.03
CA GLN A 7 15.94 0.50 9.87
C GLN A 7 15.27 -0.67 9.13
N HIS A 8 15.17 -1.83 9.79
CA HIS A 8 14.49 -2.99 9.24
C HIS A 8 13.00 -2.97 9.63
N LEU A 9 12.12 -3.24 8.67
CA LEU A 9 10.69 -3.40 8.93
C LEU A 9 10.41 -4.76 9.58
N ASP A 10 9.63 -4.77 10.66
CA ASP A 10 9.26 -6.00 11.35
C ASP A 10 8.13 -6.77 10.64
N LEU A 11 8.50 -7.78 9.84
CA LEU A 11 7.55 -8.58 9.05
C LEU A 11 7.02 -9.82 9.76
N GLN A 12 7.49 -10.12 10.99
CA GLN A 12 7.20 -11.40 11.66
C GLN A 12 5.68 -11.64 11.90
N HIS A 13 4.88 -10.57 11.87
CA HIS A 13 3.45 -10.58 12.13
C HIS A 13 2.57 -10.34 10.90
N VAL A 14 3.14 -10.20 9.69
CA VAL A 14 2.38 -9.93 8.46
C VAL A 14 1.82 -11.23 7.86
N ALA A 15 2.49 -12.35 8.08
CA ALA A 15 2.29 -13.60 7.35
C ALA A 15 1.84 -14.77 8.24
N ARG A 16 1.07 -14.54 9.32
CA ARG A 16 0.55 -15.65 10.15
C ARG A 16 -0.29 -16.60 9.28
N GLY A 17 0.27 -17.76 8.94
CA GLY A 17 -0.37 -18.79 8.12
C GLY A 17 0.13 -18.95 6.68
N ILE A 18 1.06 -18.10 6.22
CA ILE A 18 1.66 -18.21 4.87
C ILE A 18 2.97 -18.97 4.97
N LEU A 19 3.07 -20.10 4.25
CA LEU A 19 4.20 -21.04 4.34
C LEU A 19 5.50 -20.54 3.69
N GLN A 20 5.46 -19.42 2.97
CA GLN A 20 6.63 -18.80 2.33
C GLN A 20 6.80 -17.35 2.81
N PRO A 21 8.04 -16.90 3.09
CA PRO A 21 8.31 -15.49 3.35
C PRO A 21 7.98 -14.68 2.10
N LEU A 22 6.88 -13.95 2.12
CA LEU A 22 6.53 -13.01 1.06
C LEU A 22 7.45 -11.80 1.17
N GLN A 23 8.14 -11.47 0.07
CA GLN A 23 8.96 -10.27 0.00
C GLN A 23 8.04 -9.05 -0.19
N PRO A 24 8.34 -7.91 0.46
CA PRO A 24 7.71 -6.65 0.11
C PRO A 24 7.97 -6.34 -1.37
N HIS A 25 6.92 -6.05 -2.13
CA HIS A 25 7.02 -5.83 -3.57
C HIS A 25 6.58 -4.43 -4.03
N ALA A 26 5.89 -3.68 -3.17
CA ALA A 26 5.61 -2.26 -3.36
C ALA A 26 5.64 -1.53 -2.01
N ALA A 27 5.94 -0.23 -2.03
CA ALA A 27 5.90 0.61 -0.84
C ALA A 27 5.52 2.06 -1.17
N ALA A 28 4.95 2.75 -0.19
CA ALA A 28 4.65 4.18 -0.27
C ALA A 28 5.02 4.87 1.04
N PHE A 29 5.62 6.05 0.95
CA PHE A 29 5.86 6.92 2.09
C PHE A 29 4.70 7.90 2.25
N HIS A 30 4.27 8.11 3.49
CA HIS A 30 3.31 9.18 3.77
C HIS A 30 3.97 10.53 3.50
N HIS A 31 3.22 11.48 2.94
CA HIS A 31 3.75 12.76 2.46
C HIS A 31 4.19 13.72 3.57
N THR A 32 3.63 13.58 4.77
CA THR A 32 3.86 14.50 5.91
C THR A 32 4.15 13.81 7.25
N GLN A 33 3.97 12.49 7.35
CA GLN A 33 4.11 11.74 8.60
C GLN A 33 5.21 10.71 8.43
N ALA A 34 5.85 10.30 9.53
CA ALA A 34 6.90 9.28 9.51
C ALA A 34 6.30 7.87 9.41
N LEU A 35 5.54 7.63 8.35
CA LEU A 35 4.84 6.38 8.07
C LEU A 35 5.28 5.84 6.72
N VAL A 36 5.38 4.52 6.65
CA VAL A 36 5.60 3.78 5.40
C VAL A 36 4.62 2.62 5.34
N ALA A 37 3.96 2.49 4.20
CA ALA A 37 3.13 1.34 3.89
C ALA A 37 3.89 0.42 2.93
N ALA A 38 3.85 -0.89 3.17
CA ALA A 38 4.44 -1.89 2.30
C ALA A 38 3.41 -2.95 1.92
N ALA A 39 3.38 -3.32 0.63
CA ALA A 39 2.57 -4.41 0.13
C ALA A 39 3.34 -5.74 0.20
N ILE A 40 2.69 -6.76 0.77
CA ILE A 40 3.25 -8.10 1.00
C ILE A 40 2.16 -9.12 0.68
N GLY A 41 2.25 -9.78 -0.48
CA GLY A 41 1.14 -10.59 -0.99
C GLY A 41 -0.11 -9.76 -1.23
N THR A 42 -1.24 -10.16 -0.65
CA THR A 42 -2.51 -9.40 -0.71
C THR A 42 -2.68 -8.41 0.44
N TYR A 43 -1.69 -8.27 1.31
CA TYR A 43 -1.76 -7.38 2.46
C TYR A 43 -1.03 -6.07 2.20
N ILE A 44 -1.55 -4.99 2.76
CA ILE A 44 -0.82 -3.74 2.96
C ILE A 44 -0.61 -3.55 4.45
N THR A 45 0.65 -3.40 4.85
CA THR A 45 1.05 -3.20 6.25
C THR A 45 1.63 -1.81 6.42
N GLU A 46 1.15 -1.07 7.42
CA GLU A 46 1.70 0.23 7.80
C GLU A 46 2.74 0.07 8.92
N PHE A 47 3.80 0.85 8.82
CA PHE A 47 4.90 0.88 9.77
C PHE A 47 5.23 2.31 10.20
N ASP A 48 5.69 2.42 11.44
CA ASP A 48 6.39 3.61 11.91
C ASP A 48 7.78 3.63 11.28
N ALA A 49 8.06 4.65 10.47
CA ALA A 49 9.29 4.75 9.68
C ALA A 49 10.53 5.08 10.53
N LEU A 50 10.36 5.57 11.77
CA LEU A 50 11.47 5.90 12.66
C LEU A 50 11.99 4.67 13.41
N THR A 51 11.06 3.79 13.81
CA THR A 51 11.34 2.61 14.63
C THR A 51 11.32 1.31 13.83
N GLY A 52 10.71 1.30 12.64
CA GLY A 52 10.49 0.08 11.84
C GLY A 52 9.38 -0.82 12.40
N SER A 53 8.65 -0.35 13.41
CA SER A 53 7.60 -1.13 14.08
C SER A 53 6.36 -1.22 13.21
N LYS A 54 5.73 -2.40 13.18
CA LYS A 54 4.42 -2.61 12.56
C LYS A 54 3.34 -1.85 13.33
N LEU A 55 2.50 -1.09 12.62
CA LEU A 55 1.35 -0.38 13.18
C LEU A 55 0.05 -1.12 12.89
N SER A 56 -0.25 -1.36 11.61
CA SER A 56 -1.53 -1.94 11.17
C SER A 56 -1.34 -2.82 9.93
N THR A 57 -2.33 -3.64 9.59
CA THR A 57 -2.29 -4.53 8.41
C THR A 57 -3.69 -4.77 7.90
N ILE A 58 -3.89 -4.60 6.60
CA ILE A 58 -5.19 -4.77 5.94
C ILE A 58 -5.02 -5.70 4.73
N ASP A 59 -5.91 -6.68 4.60
CA ASP A 59 -6.01 -7.50 3.38
C ASP A 59 -6.78 -6.71 2.31
N ILE A 60 -6.11 -6.43 1.18
CA ILE A 60 -6.70 -5.71 0.06
C ILE A 60 -7.26 -6.65 -1.03
N GLY A 61 -7.07 -7.96 -0.87
CA GLY A 61 -7.69 -9.02 -1.65
C GLY A 61 -6.99 -9.40 -2.96
N SER A 62 -6.02 -8.61 -3.42
CA SER A 62 -5.18 -8.92 -4.59
C SER A 62 -3.80 -8.26 -4.42
N PRO A 63 -2.70 -8.80 -4.99
CA PRO A 63 -1.40 -8.16 -4.88
C PRO A 63 -1.37 -6.77 -5.51
N VAL A 64 -0.62 -5.88 -4.86
CA VAL A 64 -0.44 -4.49 -5.31
C VAL A 64 0.61 -4.41 -6.42
N VAL A 65 0.28 -3.70 -7.51
CA VAL A 65 1.24 -3.34 -8.57
C VAL A 65 1.82 -1.95 -8.32
N ARG A 66 0.98 -0.99 -7.92
CA ARG A 66 1.44 0.35 -7.51
C ARG A 66 0.54 0.90 -6.42
N MET A 67 1.13 1.69 -5.52
CA MET A 67 0.40 2.33 -4.42
C MET A 67 0.97 3.70 -4.10
N SER A 68 0.15 4.56 -3.50
CA SER A 68 0.56 5.84 -2.93
C SER A 68 -0.40 6.21 -1.79
N TYR A 69 0.10 6.90 -0.77
CA TYR A 69 -0.78 7.55 0.20
C TYR A 69 -1.65 8.61 -0.49
N SER A 70 -2.90 8.70 -0.06
CA SER A 70 -3.86 9.70 -0.50
C SER A 70 -3.40 11.10 -0.07
N PRO A 71 -3.40 12.10 -0.97
CA PRO A 71 -3.11 13.48 -0.61
C PRO A 71 -4.29 14.17 0.10
N ALA A 72 -5.46 13.52 0.19
CA ALA A 72 -6.67 14.11 0.79
C ALA A 72 -6.62 14.16 2.34
N GLY A 73 -5.58 13.60 2.96
CA GLY A 73 -5.43 13.46 4.41
C GLY A 73 -5.77 12.05 4.91
N GLY A 74 -5.48 11.79 6.18
CA GLY A 74 -5.67 10.49 6.84
C GLY A 74 -4.62 9.43 6.48
N GLN A 75 -4.67 8.28 7.15
CA GLN A 75 -3.81 7.13 6.87
C GLN A 75 -4.45 6.25 5.79
N CYS A 76 -4.63 6.81 4.59
CA CYS A 76 -5.29 6.11 3.49
C CYS A 76 -4.33 5.89 2.32
N VAL A 77 -4.22 4.65 1.86
CA VAL A 77 -3.45 4.26 0.67
C VAL A 77 -4.37 3.97 -0.50
N ILE A 78 -4.03 4.49 -1.67
CA ILE A 78 -4.65 4.12 -2.95
C ILE A 78 -3.74 3.13 -3.65
N ALA A 79 -4.28 1.98 -4.04
CA ALA A 79 -3.54 0.89 -4.67
C ALA A 79 -4.20 0.45 -5.98
N ILE A 80 -3.35 0.20 -6.98
CA ILE A 80 -3.70 -0.49 -8.23
C ILE A 80 -3.23 -1.94 -8.07
N LEU A 81 -4.13 -2.88 -8.28
CA LEU A 81 -3.90 -4.30 -7.99
C LEU A 81 -3.75 -5.14 -9.26
N GLU A 82 -3.20 -6.35 -9.13
CA GLU A 82 -3.05 -7.31 -10.24
C GLU A 82 -4.37 -7.68 -10.91
N ASP A 83 -5.50 -7.63 -10.20
CA ASP A 83 -6.86 -7.83 -10.74
C ASP A 83 -7.40 -6.60 -11.50
N CYS A 84 -6.56 -5.59 -11.74
CA CYS A 84 -6.88 -4.31 -12.38
C CYS A 84 -7.91 -3.45 -11.63
N THR A 85 -8.27 -3.80 -10.39
CA THR A 85 -9.06 -2.90 -9.55
C THR A 85 -8.17 -1.81 -8.94
N ILE A 86 -8.79 -0.65 -8.71
CA ILE A 86 -8.20 0.40 -7.88
C ILE A 86 -8.96 0.40 -6.57
N ARG A 87 -8.24 0.27 -5.46
CA ARG A 87 -8.83 0.20 -4.12
C ARG A 87 -8.18 1.21 -3.19
N SER A 88 -8.96 1.73 -2.24
CA SER A 88 -8.43 2.44 -1.09
C SER A 88 -8.33 1.50 0.11
N CYS A 89 -7.33 1.74 0.94
CA CYS A 89 -7.04 1.05 2.19
C CYS A 89 -6.91 2.11 3.27
N ASP A 90 -7.90 2.21 4.15
CA ASP A 90 -7.95 3.19 5.23
C ASP A 90 -7.53 2.50 6.54
N PHE A 91 -6.37 2.88 7.08
CA PHE A 91 -5.84 2.32 8.31
C PHE A 91 -6.55 2.84 9.56
N ASP A 92 -7.10 4.05 9.52
CA ASP A 92 -7.86 4.62 10.63
C ASP A 92 -9.20 3.88 10.81
N ALA A 93 -9.85 3.52 9.70
CA ALA A 93 -11.12 2.80 9.68
C ALA A 93 -10.99 1.27 9.61
N GLU A 94 -9.78 0.75 9.41
CA GLU A 94 -9.49 -0.67 9.13
C GLU A 94 -10.34 -1.25 7.98
N GLN A 95 -10.54 -0.46 6.92
CA GLN A 95 -11.44 -0.80 5.82
C GLN A 95 -10.80 -0.68 4.45
N THR A 96 -11.34 -1.43 3.50
CA THR A 96 -11.02 -1.30 2.08
C THR A 96 -12.26 -0.88 1.29
N CYS A 97 -12.05 -0.08 0.25
CA CYS A 97 -13.10 0.32 -0.68
C CYS A 97 -12.62 0.12 -2.12
N VAL A 98 -13.50 -0.38 -2.99
CA VAL A 98 -13.22 -0.46 -4.42
C VAL A 98 -13.58 0.86 -5.06
N LEU A 99 -12.58 1.56 -5.58
CA LEU A 99 -12.73 2.85 -6.27
C LEU A 99 -13.00 2.67 -7.76
N HIS A 100 -12.40 1.64 -8.35
CA HIS A 100 -12.60 1.29 -9.75
C HIS A 100 -12.51 -0.22 -9.93
N SER A 101 -13.40 -0.74 -10.77
CA SER A 101 -13.35 -2.10 -11.29
C SER A 101 -13.45 -2.07 -12.81
N PRO A 102 -12.65 -2.89 -13.52
CA PRO A 102 -12.78 -3.01 -14.96
C PRO A 102 -14.14 -3.61 -15.35
N GLU A 103 -14.77 -3.10 -16.41
CA GLU A 103 -16.11 -3.52 -16.85
C GLU A 103 -16.15 -4.94 -17.43
N LYS A 104 -15.01 -5.44 -17.89
CA LYS A 104 -14.83 -6.79 -18.45
C LYS A 104 -13.76 -7.51 -17.65
N LYS A 105 -13.75 -8.85 -17.76
CA LYS A 105 -12.62 -9.66 -17.28
C LYS A 105 -11.34 -9.18 -17.98
N SER A 106 -10.61 -8.30 -17.31
CA SER A 106 -9.28 -7.86 -17.73
C SER A 106 -8.31 -9.00 -17.46
N GLU A 107 -7.29 -9.14 -18.32
CA GLU A 107 -6.16 -9.98 -17.96
C GLU A 107 -5.46 -9.37 -16.74
N HIS A 108 -4.94 -10.25 -15.88
CA HIS A 108 -4.18 -9.81 -14.71
C HIS A 108 -2.94 -9.04 -15.18
N ILE A 109 -2.70 -7.88 -14.59
CA ILE A 109 -1.45 -7.15 -14.80
C ILE A 109 -0.38 -7.74 -13.87
N SER A 110 0.81 -7.97 -14.42
CA SER A 110 1.95 -8.45 -13.64
C SER A 110 2.47 -7.36 -12.70
N SER A 111 3.07 -7.77 -11.58
CA SER A 111 3.84 -6.89 -10.69
C SER A 111 4.90 -6.03 -11.42
N ASP A 112 5.44 -6.52 -12.53
CA ASP A 112 6.52 -5.85 -13.29
C ASP A 112 5.97 -4.87 -14.36
N ALA A 113 4.64 -4.72 -14.45
CA ALA A 113 4.02 -3.80 -15.40
C ALA A 113 4.32 -2.33 -15.05
N ASP A 114 4.64 -1.52 -16.07
CA ASP A 114 4.84 -0.08 -15.87
C ASP A 114 3.50 0.66 -15.80
N VAL A 115 3.03 0.88 -14.57
CA VAL A 115 1.71 1.47 -14.27
C VAL A 115 1.87 2.79 -13.55
N HIS A 116 1.69 3.96 -14.16
CA HIS A 116 1.85 5.22 -13.41
C HIS A 116 0.62 5.59 -12.56
N LEU A 117 0.84 6.06 -11.33
CA LEU A 117 -0.20 6.59 -10.44
C LEU A 117 0.10 8.05 -10.13
N ALA A 118 -0.88 8.93 -10.37
CA ALA A 118 -0.82 10.34 -10.01
C ALA A 118 -2.08 10.70 -9.22
N LEU A 119 -1.90 11.20 -7.99
CA LEU A 119 -2.97 11.63 -7.11
C LEU A 119 -2.93 13.15 -6.99
N THR A 120 -4.07 13.80 -7.21
CA THR A 120 -4.18 15.25 -7.10
C THR A 120 -5.00 15.58 -5.85
N PRO A 121 -4.48 16.40 -4.91
CA PRO A 121 -5.28 16.88 -3.79
C PRO A 121 -6.51 17.62 -4.32
N LEU A 122 -7.67 17.40 -3.71
CA LEU A 122 -8.84 18.24 -3.99
C LEU A 122 -8.52 19.67 -3.56
N GLN A 123 -8.77 20.65 -4.44
CA GLN A 123 -8.72 22.04 -4.05
C GLN A 123 -9.81 22.29 -2.99
N PRO A 124 -9.50 23.01 -1.90
CA PRO A 124 -10.55 23.43 -0.98
C PRO A 124 -11.59 24.25 -1.76
N ILE A 125 -12.85 23.85 -1.68
CA ILE A 125 -13.96 24.64 -2.20
C ILE A 125 -14.07 25.86 -1.28
N ILE A 126 -13.66 27.03 -1.77
CA ILE A 126 -13.72 28.33 -1.06
C ILE A 126 -15.14 28.90 -1.19
#